data_AF-A0A226D754-F1
#
_entry.id   AF-A0A226D754-F1
#
_cell.length_a   1.000
_cell.length_b   1.000
_cell.length_c   1.000
_cell.angle_alpha   90.00
_cell.angle_beta   90.00
_cell.angle_gamma   90.00
#
_symmetry.space_group_name_H-M   'P 1'
#
loop_
_entity.id
_entity.type
_entity.pdbx_description
1 polymer ?
#
loop_
_entity_poly.entity_id
_entity_poly.type
_entity_poly.pdbx_seq_one_letter_code
_entity_poly.pdbx_strand_id
1 'polypeptide(L)'
;MMSTTNILLPVGLGLVVLFNPCMPPFLGSFILPLDHCQQRQNFSRVSGLSLGLAIVEAVSFTQIFVAGTFYNIDGLLPGIAYVVMECNRAIEFDRMEISKFREIQVLEKLLNDCFKKRIFPIVAWTLPILQIAFCFSMIQLHDKISFAAFPMYVGMYVDCVVFNMLVFVGAARVNTISVGWITKFVKDDKIRNSKWKMKAVSSFRPLRGEFGSNFADALTPLVIQDFCSSQTASLLLLAGKTK
;
A
#
# COMPACT_ATOMS: atom_id res chain seq x y z
N MET A 1 2.34 -3.35 -19.59
CA MET A 1 2.47 -4.40 -18.54
C MET A 1 1.35 -4.32 -17.51
N MET A 2 1.05 -3.17 -16.88
CA MET A 2 0.00 -3.08 -15.85
C MET A 2 -1.42 -3.46 -16.33
N SER A 3 -1.87 -3.04 -17.52
CA SER A 3 -3.21 -3.43 -18.02
C SER A 3 -3.38 -4.94 -18.22
N THR A 4 -2.32 -5.64 -18.64
CA THR A 4 -2.38 -7.08 -18.88
C THR A 4 -2.47 -7.83 -17.55
N THR A 5 -1.68 -7.44 -16.56
CA THR A 5 -1.72 -8.04 -15.21
C THR A 5 -3.04 -7.77 -14.50
N ASN A 6 -3.60 -6.56 -14.62
CA ASN A 6 -4.86 -6.17 -13.97
C ASN A 6 -6.09 -6.93 -14.49
N ILE A 7 -6.02 -7.52 -15.68
CA ILE A 7 -7.12 -8.30 -16.27
C ILE A 7 -6.84 -9.80 -16.13
N LEU A 8 -5.61 -10.23 -16.42
CA LEU A 8 -5.25 -11.65 -16.42
C LEU A 8 -5.37 -12.27 -15.02
N LEU A 9 -4.99 -11.54 -13.98
CA LEU A 9 -4.96 -12.03 -12.61
C LEU A 9 -6.37 -12.25 -12.02
N PRO A 10 -7.32 -11.29 -12.09
CA PRO A 10 -8.69 -11.53 -11.62
C PRO A 10 -9.47 -12.51 -12.51
N VAL A 11 -9.22 -12.56 -13.82
CA VAL A 11 -9.81 -13.60 -14.69
C VAL A 11 -9.29 -14.98 -14.33
N GLY A 12 -7.98 -15.11 -14.08
CA GLY A 12 -7.37 -16.35 -13.59
C GLY A 12 -7.95 -16.79 -12.26
N LEU A 13 -8.13 -15.87 -11.30
CA LEU A 13 -8.78 -16.15 -10.01
C LEU A 13 -10.24 -16.57 -10.20
N GLY A 14 -10.99 -15.91 -11.08
CA GLY A 14 -12.37 -16.29 -11.41
C GLY A 14 -12.46 -17.71 -12.00
N LEU A 15 -11.52 -18.10 -12.85
CA LEU A 15 -11.42 -19.46 -13.37
C LEU A 15 -11.12 -20.47 -12.26
N VAL A 16 -10.20 -20.14 -11.34
CA VAL A 16 -9.89 -20.99 -10.18
C VAL A 16 -11.13 -21.21 -9.31
N VAL A 17 -11.91 -20.16 -9.04
CA VAL A 17 -13.18 -20.26 -8.31
C VAL A 17 -14.19 -21.14 -9.05
N LEU A 18 -14.26 -21.04 -10.37
CA LEU A 18 -15.20 -21.84 -11.17
C LEU A 18 -14.89 -23.35 -11.08
N PHE A 19 -13.61 -23.72 -10.98
CA PHE A 19 -13.21 -25.13 -10.84
C PHE A 19 -13.16 -25.61 -9.39
N ASN A 20 -12.85 -24.73 -8.44
CA ASN A 20 -12.69 -25.01 -7.02
C ASN A 20 -13.39 -23.94 -6.15
N PRO A 21 -14.73 -23.94 -6.08
CA PRO A 21 -15.48 -22.87 -5.42
C PRO A 21 -15.27 -22.82 -3.90
N CYS A 22 -14.79 -23.89 -3.29
CA CYS A 22 -14.61 -23.99 -1.84
C CYS A 22 -13.15 -23.81 -1.39
N MET A 23 -12.28 -23.27 -2.24
CA MET A 23 -10.92 -22.93 -1.83
C MET A 23 -10.96 -21.66 -0.96
N PRO A 24 -10.51 -21.68 0.30
CA PRO A 24 -10.33 -20.44 1.06
C PRO A 24 -9.25 -19.59 0.36
N PRO A 25 -9.37 -18.25 0.25
CA PRO A 25 -10.24 -17.33 0.99
C PRO A 25 -11.54 -16.90 0.27
N PHE A 26 -11.98 -17.62 -0.76
CA PHE A 26 -13.11 -17.21 -1.61
C PHE A 26 -14.46 -17.33 -0.88
N LEU A 27 -15.42 -16.48 -1.23
CA LEU A 27 -16.80 -16.43 -0.70
C LEU A 27 -17.49 -17.79 -0.80
N GLY A 28 -17.14 -18.59 -1.80
CA GLY A 28 -17.72 -19.91 -1.95
C GLY A 28 -17.41 -20.86 -0.79
N SER A 29 -16.28 -20.68 -0.09
CA SER A 29 -15.94 -21.45 1.12
C SER A 29 -16.81 -21.15 2.34
N PHE A 30 -17.50 -19.99 2.36
CA PHE A 30 -18.40 -19.59 3.45
C PHE A 30 -19.88 -19.86 3.14
N ILE A 31 -20.25 -19.77 1.85
CA ILE A 31 -21.65 -19.77 1.42
C ILE A 31 -22.10 -21.15 0.94
N LEU A 32 -21.22 -21.95 0.33
CA LEU A 32 -21.62 -23.26 -0.19
C LEU A 32 -21.68 -24.33 0.90
N PRO A 33 -22.67 -25.24 0.86
CA PRO A 33 -22.72 -26.40 1.73
C PRO A 33 -21.57 -27.37 1.42
N LEU A 34 -21.06 -28.06 2.46
CA LEU A 34 -19.91 -28.99 2.37
C LEU A 34 -20.08 -30.08 1.29
N ASP A 35 -21.31 -30.51 1.01
CA ASP A 35 -21.61 -31.53 -0.01
C ASP A 35 -21.25 -31.07 -1.43
N HIS A 36 -21.32 -29.76 -1.70
CA HIS A 36 -20.90 -29.17 -2.98
C HIS A 36 -19.38 -28.96 -3.07
N CYS A 37 -18.66 -29.10 -1.95
CA CYS A 37 -17.22 -28.83 -1.84
C CYS A 37 -16.34 -30.08 -1.97
N GLN A 38 -16.88 -31.29 -1.80
CA GLN A 38 -16.11 -32.54 -1.87
C GLN A 38 -15.84 -33.02 -3.30
N GLN A 39 -16.60 -32.55 -4.30
CA GLN A 39 -16.48 -33.02 -5.67
C GLN A 39 -15.99 -31.90 -6.59
N ARG A 40 -14.80 -32.08 -7.17
CA ARG A 40 -14.26 -31.19 -8.22
C ARG A 40 -15.30 -31.07 -9.34
N GLN A 41 -15.72 -29.85 -9.65
CA GLN A 41 -16.79 -29.66 -10.62
C GLN A 41 -16.25 -29.88 -12.04
N ASN A 42 -16.88 -30.81 -12.76
CA ASN A 42 -16.76 -30.89 -14.21
C ASN A 42 -17.66 -29.82 -14.84
N PHE A 43 -17.30 -29.31 -16.03
CA PHE A 43 -18.04 -28.25 -16.74
C PHE A 43 -19.54 -28.57 -16.89
N SER A 44 -19.90 -29.86 -16.98
CA SER A 44 -21.27 -30.35 -17.12
C SER A 44 -22.10 -30.37 -15.82
N ARG A 45 -21.50 -30.11 -14.65
CA ARG A 45 -22.14 -30.14 -13.31
C ARG A 45 -22.05 -28.80 -12.56
N VAL A 46 -21.75 -27.70 -13.25
CA VAL A 46 -21.69 -26.38 -12.64
C VAL A 46 -23.10 -25.94 -12.26
N SER A 47 -23.37 -25.84 -10.95
CA SER A 47 -24.62 -25.27 -10.44
C SER A 47 -24.69 -23.79 -10.79
N GLY A 48 -25.88 -23.29 -11.14
CA GLY A 48 -26.09 -21.86 -11.41
C GLY A 48 -25.65 -20.96 -10.25
N LEU A 49 -25.71 -21.47 -9.01
CA LEU A 49 -25.20 -20.79 -7.82
C LEU A 49 -23.67 -20.64 -7.84
N SER A 50 -22.94 -21.71 -8.19
CA SER A 50 -21.48 -21.70 -8.30
C SER A 50 -21.02 -20.76 -9.42
N LEU A 51 -21.74 -20.73 -10.55
CA LEU A 51 -21.46 -19.81 -11.64
C LEU A 51 -21.71 -18.35 -11.23
N GLY A 52 -22.82 -18.07 -10.54
CA GLY A 52 -23.13 -16.74 -10.03
C GLY A 52 -22.09 -16.22 -9.04
N LEU A 53 -21.65 -17.07 -8.10
CA LEU A 53 -20.58 -16.75 -7.15
C LEU A 53 -19.26 -16.47 -7.88
N ALA A 54 -18.87 -17.32 -8.83
CA ALA A 54 -17.64 -17.11 -9.61
C ALA A 54 -17.66 -15.78 -10.39
N ILE A 55 -18.80 -15.39 -10.96
CA ILE A 55 -18.95 -14.11 -11.66
C ILE A 55 -18.83 -12.94 -10.68
N VAL A 56 -19.54 -12.99 -9.54
CA VAL A 56 -19.50 -11.93 -8.53
C VAL A 56 -18.08 -11.75 -8.00
N GLU A 57 -17.38 -12.84 -7.72
CA GLU A 57 -15.99 -12.80 -7.26
C GLU A 57 -15.05 -12.26 -8.33
N ALA A 58 -15.13 -12.75 -9.57
CA ALA A 58 -14.30 -12.26 -10.67
C ALA A 58 -14.49 -10.76 -10.92
N VAL A 59 -15.74 -10.28 -10.91
CA VAL A 59 -16.05 -8.85 -11.04
C VAL A 59 -15.52 -8.06 -9.84
N SER A 60 -15.73 -8.55 -8.63
CA SER A 60 -15.25 -7.88 -7.40
C SER A 60 -13.74 -7.77 -7.38
N PHE A 61 -13.00 -8.86 -7.67
CA PHE A 61 -11.55 -8.82 -7.77
C PHE A 61 -11.09 -7.87 -8.87
N THR A 62 -11.72 -7.89 -10.05
CA THR A 62 -11.38 -6.96 -11.13
C THR A 62 -11.53 -5.51 -10.69
N GLN A 63 -12.65 -5.16 -10.03
CA GLN A 63 -12.88 -3.82 -9.51
C GLN A 63 -11.87 -3.42 -8.44
N ILE A 64 -11.57 -4.33 -7.50
CA ILE A 64 -10.56 -4.09 -6.45
C ILE A 64 -9.18 -3.86 -7.06
N PHE A 65 -8.77 -4.67 -8.04
CA PHE A 65 -7.49 -4.51 -8.72
C PHE A 65 -7.43 -3.21 -9.51
N VAL A 66 -8.43 -2.91 -10.35
CA VAL A 66 -8.44 -1.70 -11.18
C VAL A 66 -8.48 -0.44 -10.32
N ALA A 67 -9.42 -0.36 -9.37
CA ALA A 67 -9.52 0.79 -8.47
C ALA A 67 -8.29 0.88 -7.57
N GLY A 68 -7.82 -0.25 -7.06
CA GLY A 68 -6.62 -0.35 -6.23
C GLY A 68 -5.40 0.19 -6.96
N THR A 69 -5.13 -0.27 -8.18
CA THR A 69 -4.03 0.25 -9.00
C THR A 69 -4.17 1.74 -9.25
N PHE A 70 -5.34 2.21 -9.65
CA PHE A 70 -5.55 3.64 -9.94
C PHE A 70 -5.24 4.52 -8.72
N TYR A 71 -5.82 4.23 -7.56
CA TYR A 71 -5.60 5.07 -6.37
C TYR A 71 -4.17 4.95 -5.81
N ASN A 72 -3.54 3.79 -5.92
CA ASN A 72 -2.21 3.55 -5.36
C ASN A 72 -1.08 4.01 -6.27
N ILE A 73 -1.12 3.56 -7.53
CA ILE A 73 -0.03 3.69 -8.50
C ILE A 73 -0.15 4.98 -9.30
N ASP A 74 -1.37 5.42 -9.63
CA ASP A 74 -1.56 6.66 -10.42
C ASP A 74 -1.83 7.87 -9.50
N GLY A 75 -2.43 7.66 -8.34
CA GLY A 75 -2.76 8.71 -7.37
C GLY A 75 -1.71 8.90 -6.29
N LEU A 76 -1.67 7.98 -5.33
CA LEU A 76 -0.93 8.13 -4.07
C LEU A 76 0.59 8.20 -4.28
N LEU A 77 1.15 7.21 -4.97
CA LEU A 77 2.60 7.10 -5.15
C LEU A 77 3.15 8.28 -5.97
N PRO A 78 2.56 8.68 -7.12
CA PRO A 78 3.01 9.86 -7.87
C PRO A 78 2.78 11.15 -7.09
N GLY A 79 1.69 11.25 -6.31
CA GLY A 79 1.43 12.41 -5.46
C GLY A 79 2.53 12.61 -4.41
N ILE A 80 2.91 11.56 -3.70
CA ILE A 80 4.04 11.61 -2.74
C ILE A 80 5.36 11.88 -3.46
N ALA A 81 5.62 11.17 -4.56
CA ALA A 81 6.85 11.34 -5.33
C ALA A 81 6.99 12.77 -5.85
N TYR A 82 5.90 13.37 -6.33
CA TYR A 82 5.87 14.75 -6.82
C TYR A 82 6.22 15.75 -5.71
N VAL A 83 5.62 15.62 -4.52
CA VAL A 83 5.98 16.46 -3.36
C VAL A 83 7.46 16.28 -3.00
N VAL A 84 7.97 15.04 -2.95
CA VAL A 84 9.39 14.76 -2.68
C VAL A 84 10.30 15.40 -3.73
N MET A 85 9.95 15.31 -5.02
CA MET A 85 10.72 15.91 -6.10
C MET A 85 10.75 17.43 -5.99
N GLU A 86 9.62 18.09 -5.72
CA GLU A 86 9.57 19.54 -5.52
C GLU A 86 10.39 19.99 -4.31
N CYS A 87 10.33 19.22 -3.21
CA CYS A 87 11.20 19.43 -2.05
C CYS A 87 12.69 19.33 -2.41
N ASN A 88 13.11 18.29 -3.15
CA ASN A 88 14.51 18.11 -3.55
C ASN A 88 14.96 19.22 -4.51
N ARG A 89 14.13 19.58 -5.49
CA ARG A 89 14.44 20.63 -6.47
C ARG A 89 14.71 21.96 -5.80
N ALA A 90 13.89 22.32 -4.82
CA ALA A 90 14.06 23.58 -4.12
C ALA A 90 15.27 23.57 -3.15
N ILE A 91 15.73 22.40 -2.67
CA ILE A 91 17.04 22.27 -1.99
C ILE A 91 18.18 22.50 -3.00
N GLU A 92 18.14 21.81 -4.14
CA GLU A 92 19.23 21.77 -5.11
C GLU A 92 19.56 23.14 -5.70
N PHE A 93 18.53 23.93 -6.00
CA PHE A 93 18.70 25.28 -6.57
C PHE A 93 18.93 26.38 -5.51
N ASP A 94 19.11 26.02 -4.24
CA ASP A 94 19.19 26.94 -3.09
C ASP A 94 18.06 27.99 -3.07
N ARG A 95 16.92 27.67 -3.72
CA ARG A 95 15.72 28.51 -3.75
C ARG A 95 14.89 28.27 -2.49
N MET A 96 15.55 28.29 -1.34
CA MET A 96 14.89 28.27 -0.04
C MET A 96 14.23 29.64 0.14
N GLU A 97 13.07 29.80 -0.50
CA GLU A 97 12.23 30.96 -0.39
C GLU A 97 10.98 30.63 0.42
N ILE A 98 10.53 31.59 1.21
CA ILE A 98 9.28 31.50 1.99
C ILE A 98 8.09 31.22 1.07
N SER A 99 8.07 31.80 -0.14
CA SER A 99 7.06 31.57 -1.19
C SER A 99 7.02 30.12 -1.64
N LYS A 100 8.19 29.53 -1.93
CA LYS A 100 8.30 28.15 -2.40
C LYS A 100 7.90 27.14 -1.34
N PHE A 101 8.26 27.37 -0.08
CA PHE A 101 7.78 26.52 1.02
C PHE A 101 6.25 26.54 1.13
N ARG A 102 5.61 27.71 0.95
CA ARG A 102 4.14 27.82 0.96
C ARG A 102 3.48 27.10 -0.20
N GLU A 103 4.07 27.15 -1.39
CA GLU A 103 3.58 26.41 -2.57
C GLU A 103 3.58 24.90 -2.30
N ILE A 104 4.68 24.36 -1.77
CA ILE A 104 4.77 22.94 -1.41
C ILE A 104 3.81 22.60 -0.26
N GLN A 105 3.59 23.50 0.69
CA GLN A 105 2.62 23.31 1.77
C GLN A 105 1.17 23.20 1.24
N VAL A 106 0.82 23.93 0.18
CA VAL A 106 -0.49 23.79 -0.46
C VAL A 106 -0.61 22.43 -1.15
N LEU A 107 0.45 21.98 -1.82
CA LEU A 107 0.49 20.67 -2.47
C LEU A 107 0.38 19.52 -1.46
N GLU A 108 1.08 19.59 -0.34
CA GLU A 108 0.97 18.62 0.75
C GLU A 108 -0.44 18.58 1.32
N LYS A 109 -1.08 19.74 1.50
CA LYS A 109 -2.45 19.80 1.98
C LYS A 109 -3.44 19.18 0.99
N LEU A 110 -3.27 19.42 -0.31
CA LEU A 110 -4.07 18.79 -1.35
C LEU A 110 -3.91 17.26 -1.33
N LEU A 111 -2.67 16.77 -1.20
CA LEU A 111 -2.38 15.34 -1.08
C LEU A 111 -3.08 14.74 0.15
N ASN A 112 -2.96 15.40 1.30
CA ASN A 112 -3.60 14.96 2.53
C ASN A 112 -5.13 15.00 2.43
N ASP A 113 -5.72 16.05 1.87
CA ASP A 113 -7.18 16.14 1.69
C ASP A 113 -7.73 14.99 0.82
N CYS A 114 -6.98 14.56 -0.20
CA CYS A 114 -7.32 13.43 -1.06
C CYS A 114 -7.13 12.07 -0.38
N PHE A 115 -5.98 11.84 0.28
CA PHE A 115 -5.55 10.48 0.64
C PHE A 115 -5.60 10.19 2.15
N LYS A 116 -5.44 11.19 3.03
CA LYS A 116 -5.29 11.00 4.49
C LYS A 116 -6.43 10.23 5.14
N LYS A 117 -7.66 10.50 4.72
CA LYS A 117 -8.86 9.99 5.42
C LYS A 117 -9.21 8.55 5.06
N ARG A 118 -8.92 8.12 3.83
CA ARG A 118 -9.43 6.85 3.30
C ARG A 118 -8.32 6.02 2.69
N ILE A 119 -7.69 6.51 1.63
CA ILE A 119 -6.74 5.71 0.84
C ILE A 119 -5.50 5.37 1.66
N PHE A 120 -4.85 6.37 2.25
CA PHE A 120 -3.59 6.13 2.98
C PHE A 120 -3.77 5.16 4.16
N PRO A 121 -4.81 5.29 5.03
CA PRO A 121 -5.06 4.31 6.08
C PRO A 121 -5.38 2.90 5.56
N ILE A 122 -6.16 2.78 4.48
CA ILE A 122 -6.45 1.47 3.86
C ILE A 122 -5.15 0.84 3.39
N VAL A 123 -4.30 1.58 2.69
CA VAL A 123 -3.00 1.11 2.19
C VAL A 123 -2.07 0.70 3.33
N ALA A 124 -2.01 1.54 4.37
CA ALA A 124 -1.24 1.30 5.59
C ALA A 124 -1.63 0.02 6.32
N TRP A 125 -2.86 -0.47 6.11
CA TRP A 125 -3.37 -1.68 6.77
C TRP A 125 -3.35 -2.89 5.84
N THR A 126 -3.85 -2.74 4.62
CA THR A 126 -3.99 -3.84 3.66
C THR A 126 -2.63 -4.35 3.17
N LEU A 127 -1.66 -3.48 2.90
CA LEU A 127 -0.37 -3.94 2.38
C LEU A 127 0.44 -4.75 3.40
N PRO A 128 0.56 -4.34 4.68
CA PRO A 128 1.15 -5.20 5.70
C PRO A 128 0.47 -6.56 5.84
N ILE A 129 -0.86 -6.61 5.79
CA ILE A 129 -1.61 -7.88 5.87
C ILE A 129 -1.27 -8.78 4.68
N LEU A 130 -1.28 -8.24 3.46
CA LEU A 130 -0.90 -8.99 2.26
C LEU A 130 0.56 -9.45 2.33
N GLN A 131 1.47 -8.60 2.77
CA GLN A 131 2.88 -8.93 2.96
C GLN A 131 3.05 -10.12 3.93
N ILE A 132 2.37 -10.09 5.08
CA ILE A 132 2.38 -11.19 6.06
C ILE A 132 1.81 -12.47 5.43
N ALA A 133 0.67 -12.38 4.74
CA ALA A 133 0.01 -13.54 4.14
C ALA A 133 0.87 -14.21 3.06
N PHE A 134 1.50 -13.43 2.17
CA PHE A 134 2.40 -13.97 1.15
C PHE A 134 3.66 -14.58 1.78
N CYS A 135 4.27 -13.91 2.76
CA CYS A 135 5.45 -14.43 3.45
C CYS A 135 5.15 -15.75 4.18
N PHE A 136 4.06 -15.79 4.95
CA PHE A 136 3.59 -17.00 5.62
C PHE A 136 3.32 -18.13 4.63
N SER A 137 2.63 -17.84 3.51
CA SER A 137 2.31 -18.84 2.49
C SER A 137 3.56 -19.43 1.85
N MET A 138 4.56 -18.59 1.54
CA MET A 138 5.83 -19.05 0.97
C MET A 138 6.58 -20.00 1.90
N ILE A 139 6.53 -19.78 3.21
CA ILE A 139 7.27 -20.60 4.19
C ILE A 139 6.47 -21.86 4.55
N GLN A 140 5.21 -21.71 4.96
CA GLN A 140 4.41 -22.81 5.50
C GLN A 140 3.83 -23.73 4.42
N LEU A 141 3.55 -23.20 3.23
CA LEU A 141 2.96 -23.96 2.12
C LEU A 141 3.98 -24.27 1.00
N HIS A 142 5.30 -24.15 1.26
CA HIS A 142 6.33 -24.40 0.24
C HIS A 142 6.20 -25.77 -0.45
N ASP A 143 5.87 -26.82 0.30
CA ASP A 143 5.66 -28.18 -0.23
C ASP A 143 4.39 -28.33 -1.08
N LYS A 144 3.39 -27.45 -0.89
CA LYS A 144 2.09 -27.50 -1.56
C LYS A 144 2.02 -26.59 -2.79
N ILE A 145 2.88 -25.57 -2.84
CA ILE A 145 2.94 -24.61 -3.93
C ILE A 145 3.72 -25.26 -5.09
N SER A 146 3.15 -25.24 -6.30
CA SER A 146 3.86 -25.73 -7.46
C SER A 146 5.08 -24.87 -7.76
N PHE A 147 6.15 -25.47 -8.29
CA PHE A 147 7.37 -24.74 -8.65
C PHE A 147 7.09 -23.57 -9.60
N ALA A 148 6.10 -23.71 -10.48
CA ALA A 148 5.67 -22.64 -11.40
C ALA A 148 4.94 -21.49 -10.70
N ALA A 149 4.22 -21.75 -9.59
CA ALA A 149 3.50 -20.72 -8.85
C ALA A 149 4.39 -19.99 -7.83
N PHE A 150 5.47 -20.62 -7.36
CA PHE A 150 6.36 -20.03 -6.35
C PHE A 150 6.91 -18.63 -6.71
N PRO A 151 7.41 -18.37 -7.94
CA PRO A 151 7.87 -17.03 -8.34
C PRO A 151 6.78 -15.96 -8.28
N MET A 152 5.50 -16.32 -8.48
CA MET A 152 4.39 -15.37 -8.39
C MET A 152 4.18 -14.91 -6.94
N TYR A 153 4.27 -15.82 -5.98
CA TYR A 153 4.20 -15.48 -4.54
C TYR A 153 5.38 -14.60 -4.11
N VAL A 154 6.60 -14.93 -4.56
CA VAL A 154 7.79 -14.12 -4.28
C VAL A 154 7.63 -12.72 -4.89
N GLY A 155 7.18 -12.63 -6.14
CA GLY A 155 6.93 -11.35 -6.80
C GLY A 155 5.92 -10.50 -6.04
N MET A 156 4.76 -11.06 -5.66
CA MET A 156 3.74 -10.34 -4.89
C MET A 156 4.24 -9.87 -3.52
N TYR A 157 5.05 -10.68 -2.83
CA TYR A 157 5.67 -10.28 -1.57
C TYR A 157 6.63 -9.11 -1.77
N VAL A 158 7.52 -9.18 -2.77
CA VAL A 158 8.46 -8.11 -3.08
C VAL A 158 7.72 -6.84 -3.48
N ASP A 159 6.68 -6.93 -4.31
CA ASP A 159 5.85 -5.78 -4.70
C ASP A 159 5.21 -5.10 -3.48
N CYS A 160 4.67 -5.89 -2.54
CA CYS A 160 4.11 -5.36 -1.30
C CYS A 160 5.19 -4.64 -0.47
N VAL A 161 6.36 -5.25 -0.27
CA VAL A 161 7.47 -4.66 0.49
C VAL A 161 7.93 -3.36 -0.15
N VAL A 162 8.19 -3.37 -1.46
CA VAL A 162 8.70 -2.22 -2.22
C VAL A 162 7.68 -1.09 -2.19
N PHE A 163 6.40 -1.37 -2.49
CA PHE A 163 5.39 -0.33 -2.51
C PHE A 163 5.18 0.29 -1.11
N ASN A 164 5.10 -0.55 -0.09
CA ASN A 164 4.97 -0.13 1.30
C ASN A 164 6.16 0.78 1.70
N MET A 165 7.40 0.36 1.39
CA MET A 165 8.59 1.19 1.61
C MET A 165 8.53 2.52 0.85
N LEU A 166 8.19 2.52 -0.44
CA LEU A 166 8.17 3.74 -1.25
C LEU A 166 7.19 4.79 -0.71
N VAL A 167 5.97 4.38 -0.35
CA VAL A 167 4.94 5.27 0.17
C VAL A 167 5.38 5.89 1.51
N PHE A 168 5.79 5.05 2.47
CA PHE A 168 6.13 5.54 3.80
C PHE A 168 7.47 6.28 3.84
N VAL A 169 8.50 5.82 3.12
CA VAL A 169 9.79 6.52 3.02
C VAL A 169 9.61 7.85 2.30
N GLY A 170 8.81 7.89 1.23
CA GLY A 170 8.50 9.14 0.53
C GLY A 170 7.83 10.15 1.46
N ALA A 171 6.78 9.73 2.17
CA ALA A 171 6.08 10.57 3.13
C ALA A 171 6.99 11.04 4.29
N ALA A 172 7.85 10.17 4.81
CA ALA A 172 8.81 10.50 5.84
C ALA A 172 9.87 11.52 5.34
N ARG A 173 10.37 11.34 4.12
CA ARG A 173 11.38 12.21 3.52
C ARG A 173 10.86 13.64 3.34
N VAL A 174 9.59 13.82 2.97
CA VAL A 174 8.93 15.13 2.93
C VAL A 174 9.01 15.81 4.31
N ASN A 175 8.74 15.06 5.38
CA ASN A 175 8.83 15.59 6.74
C ASN A 175 10.26 16.00 7.09
N THR A 176 11.23 15.09 6.92
CA THR A 176 12.65 15.36 7.24
C THR A 176 13.19 16.58 6.50
N ILE A 177 12.90 16.70 5.21
CA ILE A 177 13.33 17.86 4.40
C ILE A 177 12.70 19.15 4.94
N SER A 178 11.39 19.14 5.21
CA SER A 178 10.69 20.33 5.67
C SER A 178 11.18 20.83 7.03
N VAL A 179 11.51 19.94 7.97
CA VAL A 179 12.10 20.29 9.26
C VAL A 179 13.47 20.93 9.06
N GLY A 180 14.29 20.37 8.16
CA GLY A 180 15.58 20.93 7.79
C GLY A 180 15.47 22.35 7.22
N TRP A 181 14.51 22.59 6.34
CA TRP A 181 14.25 23.92 5.78
C TRP A 181 13.81 24.94 6.82
N ILE A 182 12.84 24.61 7.66
CA ILE A 182 12.38 25.51 8.72
C ILE A 182 13.56 25.87 9.64
N THR A 183 14.40 24.89 9.98
CA THR A 183 15.60 25.11 10.81
C THR A 183 16.59 26.05 10.13
N LYS A 184 16.80 25.92 8.81
CA LYS A 184 17.64 26.84 8.04
C LYS A 184 17.06 28.25 8.02
N PHE A 185 15.76 28.41 7.80
CA PHE A 185 15.10 29.72 7.80
C PHE A 185 15.22 30.45 9.14
N VAL A 186 15.11 29.72 10.26
CA VAL A 186 15.27 30.30 11.61
C VAL A 186 16.72 30.76 11.87
N LYS A 187 17.71 30.09 11.24
CA LYS A 187 19.13 30.42 11.37
C LYS A 187 19.63 31.48 10.38
N ASP A 188 18.85 31.80 9.35
CA ASP A 188 19.23 32.81 8.34
C ASP A 188 19.11 34.23 8.92
N ASP A 189 20.23 34.94 8.99
CA ASP A 189 20.31 36.30 9.51
C ASP A 189 19.42 37.30 8.73
N LYS A 190 19.27 37.16 7.41
CA LYS A 190 18.42 38.04 6.59
C LYS A 190 16.94 37.87 6.94
N ILE A 191 16.54 36.66 7.28
CA ILE A 191 15.16 36.34 7.71
C ILE A 191 14.96 36.79 9.15
N ARG A 192 15.91 36.49 10.04
CA ARG A 192 15.86 36.85 11.46
C ARG A 192 15.78 38.35 11.67
N ASN A 193 16.49 39.14 10.86
CA ASN A 193 16.49 40.61 10.93
C ASN A 193 15.17 41.24 10.43
N SER A 194 14.31 40.47 9.75
CA SER A 194 13.01 40.96 9.26
C SER A 194 11.85 40.38 10.07
N LYS A 195 11.21 41.23 10.89
CA LYS A 195 10.06 40.83 11.74
C LYS A 195 8.95 40.12 10.94
N TRP A 196 8.63 40.62 9.75
CA TRP A 196 7.59 40.06 8.89
C TRP A 196 7.95 38.66 8.38
N LYS A 197 9.20 38.46 7.93
CA LYS A 197 9.68 37.15 7.47
C LYS A 197 9.75 36.15 8.61
N MET A 198 10.22 36.58 9.78
CA MET A 198 10.26 35.73 10.97
C MET A 198 8.86 35.32 11.42
N LYS A 199 7.88 36.23 11.37
CA LYS A 199 6.47 35.90 11.65
C LYS A 199 5.92 34.88 10.63
N ALA A 200 6.29 34.98 9.36
CA ALA A 200 5.92 34.00 8.35
C ALA A 200 6.52 32.62 8.64
N VAL A 201 7.83 32.54 8.92
CA VAL A 201 8.52 31.28 9.25
C VAL A 201 7.99 30.67 10.54
N SER A 202 7.68 31.47 11.55
CA SER A 202 7.06 31.00 12.80
C SER A 202 5.69 30.36 12.59
N SER A 203 5.01 30.64 11.47
CA SER A 203 3.73 30.02 11.12
C SER A 203 3.88 28.77 10.25
N PHE A 204 5.11 28.41 9.87
CA PHE A 204 5.37 27.19 9.12
C PHE A 204 5.20 25.98 10.03
N ARG A 205 4.55 24.95 9.48
CA ARG A 205 4.51 23.63 10.08
C ARG A 205 5.33 22.70 9.18
N PRO A 206 6.09 21.76 9.75
CA PRO A 206 6.69 20.70 8.96
C PRO A 206 5.63 20.01 8.10
N LEU A 207 5.98 19.72 6.86
CA LEU A 207 5.14 18.99 5.93
C LEU A 207 4.99 17.54 6.43
N ARG A 208 3.79 16.96 6.34
CA ARG A 208 3.52 15.62 6.89
C ARG A 208 2.69 14.83 5.91
N GLY A 209 3.16 13.65 5.52
CA GLY A 209 2.28 12.66 4.90
C GLY A 209 1.39 12.05 5.98
N GLU A 210 0.15 12.54 6.09
CA GLU A 210 -0.75 12.16 7.17
C GLU A 210 -1.59 10.94 6.80
N PHE A 211 -1.81 10.06 7.78
CA PHE A 211 -2.69 8.91 7.66
C PHE A 211 -3.60 8.82 8.89
N GLY A 212 -4.89 9.09 8.68
CA GLY A 212 -5.84 9.20 9.79
C GLY A 212 -5.46 10.31 10.77
N SER A 213 -5.19 9.95 12.02
CA SER A 213 -4.73 10.87 13.08
C SER A 213 -3.21 10.94 13.24
N ASN A 214 -2.46 10.14 12.47
CA ASN A 214 -1.01 10.01 12.57
C ASN A 214 -0.33 10.56 11.30
N PHE A 215 1.01 10.57 11.31
CA PHE A 215 1.83 10.92 10.15
C PHE A 215 2.98 9.94 9.99
N ALA A 216 3.44 9.76 8.75
CA ALA A 216 4.60 8.93 8.45
C ALA A 216 5.89 9.68 8.81
N ASP A 217 6.63 9.14 9.77
CA ASP A 217 7.95 9.61 10.20
C ASP A 217 9.05 8.69 9.64
N ALA A 218 10.32 9.09 9.75
CA ALA A 218 11.48 8.37 9.25
C ALA A 218 11.56 6.91 9.72
N LEU A 219 11.01 6.61 10.90
CA LEU A 219 10.99 5.26 11.47
C LEU A 219 9.75 4.45 11.08
N THR A 220 8.69 5.07 10.57
CA THR A 220 7.44 4.38 10.22
C THR A 220 7.62 3.21 9.25
N PRO A 221 8.40 3.32 8.15
CA PRO A 221 8.64 2.18 7.27
C PRO A 221 9.29 0.99 8.00
N LEU A 222 10.26 1.27 8.88
CA LEU A 222 10.98 0.24 9.65
C LEU A 222 10.05 -0.46 10.64
N VAL A 223 9.24 0.31 11.37
CA VAL A 223 8.25 -0.23 12.31
C VAL A 223 7.25 -1.13 11.60
N ILE A 224 6.80 -0.75 10.40
CA ILE A 224 5.87 -1.56 9.63
C ILE A 224 6.53 -2.87 9.17
N GLN A 225 7.79 -2.84 8.74
CA GLN A 225 8.50 -4.05 8.32
C GLN A 225 8.80 -4.99 9.50
N ASP A 226 9.17 -4.43 10.65
CA ASP A 226 9.34 -5.19 11.89
C ASP A 226 8.02 -5.85 12.32
N PHE A 227 6.92 -5.10 12.28
CA PHE A 227 5.58 -5.64 12.53
C PHE A 227 5.25 -6.79 11.57
N CYS A 228 5.45 -6.63 10.27
CA CYS A 228 5.19 -7.70 9.29
C CYS A 228 6.01 -8.96 9.58
N SER A 229 7.29 -8.79 9.93
CA SER A 229 8.21 -9.89 10.22
C SER A 229 7.81 -10.62 11.51
N SER A 230 7.52 -9.86 12.58
CA SER A 230 7.11 -10.38 13.89
C SER A 230 5.77 -11.12 13.82
N GLN A 231 4.79 -10.58 13.10
CA GLN A 231 3.50 -11.24 12.90
C GLN A 231 3.64 -12.52 12.07
N THR A 232 4.49 -12.51 11.03
CA THR A 232 4.77 -13.71 10.24
C THR A 232 5.42 -14.79 11.12
N ALA A 233 6.43 -14.44 11.91
CA ALA A 233 7.06 -15.38 12.85
C ALA A 233 6.07 -15.94 13.86
N SER A 234 5.18 -15.10 14.41
CA SER A 234 4.12 -15.53 15.33
C SER A 234 3.15 -16.53 14.68
N LEU A 235 2.73 -16.27 13.43
CA LEU A 235 1.88 -17.20 12.68
C LEU A 235 2.58 -18.52 12.39
N LEU A 236 3.88 -18.50 12.07
CA LEU A 236 4.68 -19.71 11.85
C LEU A 236 4.81 -20.53 13.13
N LEU A 237 5.03 -19.89 14.29
CA LEU A 237 5.07 -20.56 15.59
C LEU A 237 3.73 -21.19 15.96
N LEU A 238 2.61 -20.51 15.67
CA LEU A 238 1.27 -21.06 15.89
C LEU A 238 1.01 -22.26 14.99
N ALA A 239 1.33 -22.16 13.69
CA ALA A 239 1.16 -23.25 12.74
C ALA A 239 2.07 -24.45 13.04
N GLY A 240 3.29 -24.21 13.54
CA GLY A 240 4.21 -25.25 13.98
C GLY A 240 3.72 -26.02 15.21
N LYS A 241 2.99 -25.36 16.12
CA LYS A 241 2.35 -26.01 17.28
C LYS A 241 1.15 -26.88 16.93
N THR A 242 0.61 -26.78 15.72
CA THR A 242 -0.59 -27.51 15.28
C THR A 242 -0.28 -28.80 14.49
N LYS A 243 1.00 -29.13 14.30
CA LYS A 243 1.48 -30.42 13.79
C LYS A 243 1.83 -31.34 14.94
#